data_AF-A0A6L4YQ02-F1
#
_entry.id   AF-A0A6L4YQ02-F1
#
_cell.length_a   1.000
_cell.length_b   1.000
_cell.length_c   1.000
_cell.angle_alpha   90.00
_cell.angle_beta   90.00
_cell.angle_gamma   90.00
#
_symmetry.space_group_name_H-M   'P 1'
#
loop_
_entity.id
_entity.type
_entity.pdbx_description
1 polymer ?
#
loop_
_entity_poly.entity_id
_entity_poly.type
_entity_poly.pdbx_seq_one_letter_code
_entity_poly.pdbx_strand_id
1 'polypeptide(L)'
;MRNLNTLDAGFQQNGVLITSIDMTVLQVPENENQRQMAKKQILDRLRTIPGVQEAAETVMVPISGNSWNEFVLIDQELKALSNFNAVSDNYFKTLEIPIIMGRDFDNHDNLSSPRVAIINESFKRKLLHDKNPIGKTFRLQVGHEDKDHIYEIVGLVKDTKYLELKEDFRPIVYLPQYQNDKSDMSPTFILRSN
;
A
#
# COMPACT_ATOMS: atom_id res chain seq x y z
N MET A 1 26.04 17.45 -13.45
CA MET A 1 25.52 16.41 -12.56
C MET A 1 24.26 16.95 -11.89
N ARG A 2 23.09 16.33 -12.07
CA ARG A 2 21.82 16.77 -11.45
C ARG A 2 21.65 16.06 -10.10
N ASN A 3 21.36 16.83 -9.06
CA ASN A 3 21.29 16.40 -7.67
C ASN A 3 20.02 15.54 -7.45
N LEU A 4 20.18 14.26 -7.13
CA LEU A 4 19.05 13.32 -6.97
C LEU A 4 18.14 13.69 -5.78
N ASN A 5 18.64 14.49 -4.83
CA ASN A 5 17.89 14.98 -3.67
C ASN A 5 16.83 16.05 -3.97
N THR A 6 16.59 16.40 -5.24
CA THR A 6 15.63 17.45 -5.64
C THR A 6 14.47 16.95 -6.50
N LEU A 7 14.45 15.65 -6.83
CA LEU A 7 13.34 15.04 -7.57
C LEU A 7 12.18 14.79 -6.61
N ASP A 8 10.99 15.33 -6.94
CA ASP A 8 9.76 15.06 -6.19
C ASP A 8 9.39 13.57 -6.34
N ALA A 9 9.68 12.81 -5.29
CA ALA A 9 9.35 11.39 -5.20
C ALA A 9 7.87 11.16 -4.86
N GLY A 10 7.14 12.21 -4.46
CA GLY A 10 5.78 12.14 -3.95
C GLY A 10 5.66 11.73 -2.48
N PHE A 11 6.78 11.50 -1.80
CA PHE A 11 6.86 11.14 -0.38
C PHE A 11 8.13 11.72 0.27
N GLN A 12 8.13 11.85 1.60
CA GLN A 12 9.29 12.33 2.34
C GLN A 12 10.28 11.20 2.62
N GLN A 13 11.51 11.34 2.10
CA GLN A 13 12.60 10.37 2.22
C GLN A 13 13.42 10.53 3.50
N ASN A 14 13.51 11.75 4.03
CA ASN A 14 14.29 12.03 5.24
C ASN A 14 13.56 11.52 6.49
N GLY A 15 14.33 11.01 7.45
CA GLY A 15 13.79 10.48 8.71
C GLY A 15 13.07 9.13 8.55
N VAL A 16 13.27 8.43 7.41
CA VAL A 16 12.64 7.13 7.16
C VAL A 16 13.63 5.99 7.39
N LEU A 17 13.29 5.08 8.30
CA LEU A 17 13.98 3.81 8.53
C LEU A 17 13.15 2.65 7.96
N ILE A 18 13.80 1.74 7.25
CA ILE A 18 13.20 0.52 6.72
C ILE A 18 13.80 -0.66 7.47
N THR A 19 12.96 -1.58 7.94
CA THR A 19 13.38 -2.80 8.61
C THR A 19 12.45 -3.95 8.26
N SER A 20 12.96 -5.17 8.30
CA SER A 20 12.17 -6.38 8.06
C SER A 20 12.38 -7.34 9.22
N ILE A 21 11.32 -8.04 9.62
CA ILE A 21 11.38 -8.99 10.72
C ILE A 21 11.06 -10.38 10.17
N ASP A 22 11.99 -11.31 10.34
CA ASP A 22 11.77 -12.72 10.01
C ASP A 22 10.88 -13.37 11.09
N MET A 23 9.64 -13.71 10.74
CA MET A 23 8.70 -14.32 11.67
C MET A 23 9.05 -15.77 12.03
N THR A 24 9.88 -16.45 11.23
CA THR A 24 10.33 -17.82 11.54
C THR A 24 11.26 -17.83 12.77
N VAL A 25 12.12 -16.82 12.89
CA VAL A 25 12.99 -16.61 14.06
C VAL A 25 12.16 -16.34 15.33
N LEU A 26 11.00 -15.70 15.18
CA LEU A 26 10.05 -15.45 16.26
C LEU A 26 9.18 -16.67 16.61
N GLN A 27 9.34 -17.79 15.90
CA GLN A 27 8.56 -19.03 16.09
C GLN A 27 7.05 -18.79 15.99
N VAL A 28 6.63 -17.79 15.19
CA VAL A 28 5.21 -17.55 14.93
C VAL A 28 4.70 -18.70 14.06
N PRO A 29 3.62 -19.40 14.45
CA PRO A 29 3.12 -20.53 13.68
C PRO A 29 2.75 -20.13 12.26
N GLU A 30 2.71 -21.13 11.35
CA GLU A 30 2.24 -20.96 9.98
C GLU A 30 0.71 -20.87 9.90
N ASN A 31 0.14 -20.01 10.74
CA ASN A 31 -1.28 -19.72 10.79
C ASN A 31 -1.49 -18.24 10.46
N GLU A 32 -2.28 -17.97 9.43
CA GLU A 32 -2.49 -16.63 8.88
C GLU A 32 -3.02 -15.65 9.93
N ASN A 33 -4.07 -16.03 10.66
CA ASN A 33 -4.65 -15.19 11.71
C ASN A 33 -3.62 -14.85 12.80
N GLN A 34 -2.82 -15.82 13.21
CA GLN A 34 -1.77 -15.59 14.21
C GLN A 34 -0.65 -14.68 13.68
N ARG A 35 -0.25 -14.82 12.41
CA ARG A 35 0.74 -13.95 11.77
C ARG A 35 0.23 -12.51 11.66
N GLN A 36 -1.01 -12.31 11.24
CA GLN A 36 -1.63 -10.98 11.18
C GLN A 36 -1.71 -10.33 12.56
N MET A 37 -2.08 -11.09 13.59
CA MET A 37 -2.05 -10.61 14.98
C MET A 37 -0.64 -10.25 15.44
N ALA A 38 0.36 -11.08 15.13
CA ALA A 38 1.76 -10.81 15.49
C ALA A 38 2.29 -9.53 14.80
N LYS A 39 2.00 -9.35 13.51
CA LYS A 39 2.34 -8.13 12.76
C LYS A 39 1.73 -6.88 13.37
N LYS A 40 0.44 -6.94 13.72
CA LYS A 40 -0.24 -5.83 14.41
C LYS A 40 0.44 -5.51 15.74
N GLN A 41 0.76 -6.52 16.56
CA GLN A 41 1.45 -6.31 17.83
C GLN A 41 2.86 -5.76 17.68
N ILE A 42 3.61 -6.19 16.66
CA ILE A 42 4.92 -5.64 16.33
C ILE A 42 4.77 -4.17 15.97
N LEU A 43 3.84 -3.84 15.08
CA LEU A 43 3.60 -2.48 14.63
C LEU A 43 3.20 -1.56 15.79
N ASP A 44 2.30 -2.01 16.66
CA ASP A 44 1.89 -1.27 17.86
C ASP A 44 3.08 -1.03 18.79
N ARG A 45 3.99 -2.00 18.96
CA ARG A 45 5.21 -1.83 19.75
C ARG A 45 6.19 -0.84 19.10
N LEU A 46 6.41 -0.93 17.80
CA LEU A 46 7.29 0.01 17.08
C LEU A 46 6.84 1.47 17.28
N ARG A 47 5.53 1.72 17.27
CA ARG A 47 4.92 3.04 17.51
C ARG A 47 5.13 3.56 18.94
N THR A 48 5.52 2.72 19.90
CA THR A 48 5.80 3.12 21.29
C THR A 48 7.27 3.43 21.56
N ILE A 49 8.17 3.16 20.61
CA ILE A 49 9.61 3.40 20.79
C ILE A 49 9.88 4.92 20.82
N PRO A 50 10.57 5.45 21.85
CA PRO A 50 10.93 6.86 21.89
C PRO A 50 11.72 7.28 20.64
N GLY A 51 11.26 8.34 19.98
CA GLY A 51 11.85 8.86 18.74
C GLY A 51 11.19 8.34 17.47
N VAL A 52 10.32 7.32 17.54
CA VAL A 52 9.44 6.92 16.42
C VAL A 52 8.19 7.79 16.46
N GLN A 53 7.94 8.53 15.37
CA GLN A 53 6.71 9.31 15.20
C GLN A 53 5.57 8.45 14.68
N GLU A 54 5.86 7.68 13.64
CA GLU A 54 4.89 6.86 12.91
C GLU A 54 5.57 5.59 12.41
N ALA A 55 4.78 4.54 12.25
CA ALA A 55 5.24 3.31 11.63
C ALA A 55 4.10 2.64 10.87
N ALA A 56 4.46 1.95 9.78
CA ALA A 56 3.54 1.19 8.95
C ALA A 56 4.22 -0.06 8.38
N GLU A 57 3.42 -1.08 8.05
CA GLU A 57 3.83 -2.23 7.25
C GLU A 57 3.62 -1.93 5.75
N THR A 58 4.50 -2.46 4.90
CA THR A 58 4.38 -2.39 3.44
C THR A 58 4.95 -3.65 2.79
N VAL A 59 4.36 -4.09 1.68
CA VAL A 59 4.93 -5.14 0.84
C VAL A 59 5.91 -4.56 -0.18
N MET A 60 5.60 -3.39 -0.74
CA MET A 60 6.44 -2.71 -1.73
C MET A 60 7.06 -1.46 -1.13
N VAL A 61 8.35 -1.51 -0.84
CA VAL A 61 9.11 -0.34 -0.42
C VAL A 61 9.30 0.57 -1.65
N PRO A 62 8.92 1.86 -1.58
CA PRO A 62 9.11 2.78 -2.70
C PRO A 62 10.57 2.85 -3.16
N ILE A 63 10.79 2.84 -4.48
CA ILE A 63 12.11 2.99 -5.11
C ILE A 63 13.07 1.82 -4.77
N SER A 64 12.56 0.70 -4.27
CA SER A 64 13.37 -0.50 -3.97
C SER A 64 13.85 -1.25 -5.22
N GLY A 65 13.34 -0.91 -6.41
CA GLY A 65 13.53 -1.70 -7.63
C GLY A 65 12.66 -2.96 -7.70
N ASN A 66 11.84 -3.24 -6.67
CA ASN A 66 10.86 -4.31 -6.69
C ASN A 66 9.52 -3.79 -7.25
N SER A 67 8.73 -4.70 -7.83
CA SER A 67 7.41 -4.36 -8.34
C SER A 67 6.42 -5.50 -8.21
N TRP A 68 5.18 -5.13 -7.94
CA TRP A 68 4.01 -5.97 -8.09
C TRP A 68 2.99 -5.21 -8.94
N ASN A 69 2.55 -5.85 -10.01
CA ASN A 69 1.53 -5.31 -10.90
C ASN A 69 0.51 -6.39 -11.24
N GLU A 70 -0.73 -5.95 -11.44
CA GLU A 70 -1.84 -6.79 -11.84
C GLU A 70 -2.73 -6.01 -12.81
N PHE A 71 -3.59 -6.72 -13.53
CA PHE A 71 -4.61 -6.08 -14.33
C PHE A 71 -5.82 -5.73 -13.48
N VAL A 72 -6.26 -4.47 -13.60
CA VAL A 72 -7.57 -4.02 -13.11
C VAL A 72 -8.54 -3.93 -14.28
N LEU A 73 -9.79 -4.30 -13.99
CA LEU A 73 -10.93 -4.17 -14.90
C LEU A 73 -11.89 -3.12 -14.33
N ILE A 74 -12.13 -2.06 -15.10
CA ILE A 74 -13.08 -1.00 -14.77
C ILE A 74 -14.25 -1.05 -15.73
N ASP A 75 -15.45 -1.02 -15.18
CA ASP A 75 -16.72 -1.09 -15.92
C ASP A 75 -16.80 -2.29 -16.89
N GLN A 76 -16.07 -3.38 -16.60
CA GLN A 76 -15.95 -4.62 -17.42
C GLN A 76 -15.34 -4.43 -18.82
N GLU A 77 -14.90 -3.22 -19.17
CA GLU A 77 -14.41 -2.89 -20.51
C GLU A 77 -12.93 -2.52 -20.50
N LEU A 78 -12.52 -1.67 -19.56
CA LEU A 78 -11.15 -1.17 -19.51
C LEU A 78 -10.29 -2.12 -18.67
N LYS A 79 -9.41 -2.86 -19.36
CA LYS A 79 -8.34 -3.64 -18.74
C LYS A 79 -7.03 -2.85 -18.77
N ALA A 80 -6.50 -2.51 -17.59
CA ALA A 80 -5.28 -1.72 -17.47
C ALA A 80 -4.31 -2.33 -16.45
N LEU A 81 -3.02 -2.32 -16.78
CA LEU A 81 -1.99 -2.73 -15.83
C LEU A 81 -1.80 -1.63 -14.78
N SER A 82 -1.87 -2.00 -13.50
CA SER A 82 -1.63 -1.10 -12.38
C SER A 82 -0.60 -1.69 -11.43
N ASN A 83 0.18 -0.83 -10.78
CA ASN A 83 1.06 -1.25 -9.71
C ASN A 83 0.28 -1.43 -8.41
N PHE A 84 0.72 -2.33 -7.55
CA PHE A 84 0.05 -2.66 -6.30
C PHE A 84 1.00 -2.53 -5.11
N ASN A 85 0.45 -2.15 -3.97
CA ASN A 85 1.11 -2.26 -2.69
C ASN A 85 0.09 -2.64 -1.62
N ALA A 86 0.43 -3.58 -0.75
CA ALA A 86 -0.37 -3.85 0.44
C ALA A 86 0.28 -3.17 1.64
N VAL A 87 -0.51 -2.36 2.36
CA VAL A 87 -0.02 -1.45 3.39
C VAL A 87 -0.90 -1.50 4.62
N SER A 88 -0.32 -1.26 5.80
CA SER A 88 -1.11 -1.06 7.02
C SER A 88 -1.75 0.33 7.06
N ASP A 89 -2.56 0.56 8.09
CA ASP A 89 -2.94 1.90 8.52
C ASP A 89 -1.70 2.80 8.73
N ASN A 90 -1.89 4.11 8.61
CA ASN A 90 -0.86 5.14 8.75
C ASN A 90 0.31 5.04 7.76
N TYR A 91 0.29 4.20 6.73
CA TYR A 91 1.36 4.16 5.72
C TYR A 91 1.57 5.51 5.04
N PHE A 92 0.48 6.14 4.58
CA PHE A 92 0.57 7.43 3.92
C PHE A 92 1.05 8.51 4.88
N LYS A 93 0.60 8.48 6.15
CA LYS A 93 1.09 9.37 7.21
C LYS A 93 2.58 9.17 7.48
N THR A 94 3.02 7.92 7.57
CA THR A 94 4.43 7.53 7.81
C THR A 94 5.34 8.03 6.69
N LEU A 95 4.86 8.11 5.45
CA LEU A 95 5.62 8.62 4.31
C LEU A 95 5.29 10.09 3.94
N GLU A 96 4.44 10.75 4.72
CA GLU A 96 3.91 12.10 4.43
C GLU A 96 3.29 12.22 3.02
N ILE A 97 2.65 11.15 2.55
CA ILE A 97 1.89 11.13 1.30
C ILE A 97 0.50 11.73 1.58
N PRO A 98 0.10 12.83 0.92
CA PRO A 98 -1.20 13.44 1.15
C PRO A 98 -2.35 12.55 0.67
N ILE A 99 -3.37 12.38 1.52
CA ILE A 99 -4.70 11.92 1.12
C ILE A 99 -5.45 13.13 0.57
N ILE A 100 -5.81 13.07 -0.71
CA ILE A 100 -6.48 14.14 -1.46
C ILE A 100 -8.00 14.06 -1.28
N MET A 101 -8.55 12.85 -1.18
CA MET A 101 -9.99 12.63 -1.05
C MET A 101 -10.26 11.29 -0.34
N GLY A 102 -11.37 11.21 0.41
CA GLY A 102 -11.77 9.99 1.10
C GLY A 102 -11.06 9.81 2.43
N ARG A 103 -10.71 8.57 2.75
CA ARG A 103 -10.09 8.18 4.03
C ARG A 103 -8.87 7.29 3.84
N ASP A 104 -8.06 7.17 4.89
CA ASP A 104 -7.06 6.11 5.03
C ASP A 104 -7.73 4.78 5.37
N PHE A 105 -6.95 3.71 5.36
CA PHE A 105 -7.34 2.43 5.94
C PHE A 105 -7.41 2.52 7.47
N ASP A 106 -8.32 1.72 8.04
CA ASP A 106 -8.43 1.58 9.49
C ASP A 106 -8.73 0.12 9.89
N ASN A 107 -8.96 -0.11 11.19
CA ASN A 107 -9.19 -1.45 11.73
C ASN A 107 -10.51 -2.11 11.24
N HIS A 108 -11.42 -1.36 10.61
CA HIS A 108 -12.65 -1.90 10.03
C HIS A 108 -12.37 -2.59 8.68
N ASP A 109 -11.27 -2.26 8.00
CA ASP A 109 -10.86 -2.85 6.73
C ASP A 109 -10.15 -4.20 6.95
N ASN A 110 -10.91 -5.20 7.37
CA ASN A 110 -10.43 -6.55 7.70
C ASN A 110 -11.09 -7.63 6.82
N LEU A 111 -10.63 -8.89 6.94
CA LEU A 111 -11.12 -10.03 6.14
C LEU A 111 -12.65 -10.25 6.17
N SER A 112 -13.37 -9.74 7.16
CA SER A 112 -14.84 -9.86 7.25
C SER A 112 -15.61 -8.70 6.62
N SER A 113 -14.91 -7.65 6.18
CA SER A 113 -15.49 -6.44 5.58
C SER A 113 -15.46 -6.48 4.06
N PRO A 114 -16.26 -5.65 3.36
CA PRO A 114 -16.11 -5.44 1.92
C PRO A 114 -14.66 -5.06 1.57
N ARG A 115 -14.18 -5.54 0.43
CA ARG A 115 -12.82 -5.22 -0.03
C ARG A 115 -12.72 -3.77 -0.46
N VAL A 116 -11.71 -3.08 0.05
CA VAL A 116 -11.49 -1.65 -0.23
C VAL A 116 -10.10 -1.40 -0.77
N ALA A 117 -9.94 -0.30 -1.49
CA ALA A 117 -8.68 0.14 -2.04
C ALA A 117 -8.53 1.67 -1.94
N ILE A 118 -7.29 2.11 -1.92
CA ILE A 118 -6.90 3.51 -2.10
C ILE A 118 -6.12 3.59 -3.40
N ILE A 119 -6.33 4.63 -4.20
CA ILE A 119 -5.64 4.81 -5.48
C ILE A 119 -4.86 6.12 -5.50
N ASN A 120 -3.92 6.28 -6.43
CA ASN A 120 -3.26 7.57 -6.66
C ASN A 120 -3.90 8.42 -7.78
N GLU A 121 -3.46 9.67 -7.90
CA GLU A 121 -3.91 10.62 -8.94
C GLU A 121 -3.73 10.07 -10.36
N SER A 122 -2.64 9.35 -10.63
CA SER A 122 -2.36 8.73 -11.91
C SER A 122 -3.38 7.66 -12.29
N PHE A 123 -3.85 6.86 -11.32
CA PHE A 123 -4.94 5.92 -11.55
C PHE A 123 -6.22 6.67 -11.93
N LYS A 124 -6.62 7.66 -11.12
CA LYS A 124 -7.82 8.47 -11.39
C LYS A 124 -7.77 9.11 -12.78
N ARG A 125 -6.65 9.72 -13.14
CA ARG A 125 -6.46 10.42 -14.41
C ARG A 125 -6.51 9.46 -15.61
N LYS A 126 -5.75 8.36 -15.55
CA LYS A 126 -5.58 7.44 -16.68
C LYS A 126 -6.74 6.47 -16.85
N LEU A 127 -7.34 6.00 -15.76
CA LEU A 127 -8.29 4.90 -15.76
C LEU A 127 -9.73 5.35 -15.46
N LEU A 128 -9.91 6.45 -14.73
CA LEU A 128 -11.23 7.01 -14.42
C LEU A 128 -11.55 8.30 -15.18
N HIS A 129 -10.65 8.74 -16.07
CA HIS A 129 -10.77 9.98 -16.84
C HIS A 129 -11.12 11.19 -15.95
N ASP A 130 -10.40 11.32 -14.84
CA ASP A 130 -10.55 12.38 -13.84
C ASP A 130 -11.91 12.45 -13.12
N LYS A 131 -12.79 11.46 -13.30
CA LYS A 131 -14.05 11.33 -12.55
C LYS A 131 -13.78 11.12 -11.06
N ASN A 132 -14.77 11.47 -10.21
CA ASN A 132 -14.70 11.21 -8.77
C ASN A 132 -14.49 9.71 -8.53
N PRO A 133 -13.40 9.30 -7.85
CA PRO A 133 -13.09 7.90 -7.63
C PRO A 133 -13.84 7.27 -6.45
N ILE A 134 -14.23 8.05 -5.44
CA ILE A 134 -14.75 7.50 -4.18
C ILE A 134 -16.08 6.78 -4.42
N GLY A 135 -16.20 5.56 -3.87
CA GLY A 135 -17.37 4.69 -4.03
C GLY A 135 -17.45 3.98 -5.38
N LYS A 136 -16.53 4.26 -6.33
CA LYS A 136 -16.41 3.45 -7.54
C LYS A 136 -15.73 2.13 -7.21
N THR A 137 -16.00 1.13 -8.05
CA THR A 137 -15.41 -0.19 -7.91
C THR A 137 -14.56 -0.55 -9.12
N PHE A 138 -13.59 -1.43 -8.91
CA PHE A 138 -12.87 -2.13 -9.97
C PHE A 138 -12.73 -3.60 -9.58
N ARG A 139 -12.49 -4.46 -10.57
CA ARG A 139 -12.18 -5.88 -10.36
C ARG A 139 -10.69 -6.08 -10.50
N LEU A 140 -10.11 -6.85 -9.58
CA LEU A 140 -8.76 -7.36 -9.71
C LEU A 140 -8.80 -8.73 -10.41
N GLN A 141 -8.09 -8.86 -11.53
CA GLN A 141 -7.97 -10.14 -12.23
C GLN A 141 -6.67 -10.82 -11.79
N VAL A 142 -6.75 -11.79 -10.86
CA VAL A 142 -5.60 -12.56 -10.38
C VAL A 142 -5.56 -13.93 -11.08
N GLY A 143 -4.62 -14.13 -11.99
CA GLY A 143 -4.44 -15.41 -12.70
C GLY A 143 -5.60 -15.76 -13.64
N HIS A 144 -5.90 -17.06 -13.74
CA HIS A 144 -6.95 -17.63 -14.62
C HIS A 144 -8.25 -18.00 -13.88
N GLU A 145 -8.34 -17.76 -12.56
CA GLU A 145 -9.56 -18.04 -11.79
C GLU A 145 -10.50 -16.83 -11.79
N ASP A 146 -11.79 -17.06 -12.09
CA ASP A 146 -12.91 -16.09 -12.02
C ASP A 146 -13.27 -15.70 -10.56
N LYS A 147 -12.30 -15.65 -9.65
CA LYS A 147 -12.51 -15.04 -8.32
C LYS A 147 -12.28 -13.55 -8.46
N ASP A 148 -13.23 -12.89 -9.11
CA ASP A 148 -13.22 -11.45 -9.25
C ASP A 148 -13.37 -10.78 -7.89
N HIS A 149 -12.25 -10.36 -7.33
CA HIS A 149 -12.25 -9.50 -6.16
C HIS A 149 -12.64 -8.09 -6.60
N ILE A 150 -13.87 -7.71 -6.26
CA ILE A 150 -14.37 -6.34 -6.43
C ILE A 150 -13.87 -5.51 -5.26
N TYR A 151 -13.18 -4.41 -5.55
CA TYR A 151 -12.70 -3.44 -4.57
C TYR A 151 -13.44 -2.12 -4.73
N GLU A 152 -13.93 -1.56 -3.62
CA GLU A 152 -14.43 -0.19 -3.56
C GLU A 152 -13.28 0.78 -3.29
N ILE A 153 -13.22 1.89 -4.04
CA ILE A 153 -12.25 2.94 -3.82
C ILE A 153 -12.73 3.84 -2.68
N VAL A 154 -11.99 3.83 -1.57
CA VAL A 154 -12.32 4.62 -0.35
C VAL A 154 -11.41 5.83 -0.15
N GLY A 155 -10.32 5.93 -0.92
CA GLY A 155 -9.39 7.05 -0.83
C GLY A 155 -8.63 7.31 -2.13
N LEU A 156 -8.16 8.55 -2.25
CA LEU A 156 -7.28 9.06 -3.30
C LEU A 156 -6.07 9.72 -2.66
N VAL A 157 -4.86 9.34 -3.06
CA VAL A 157 -3.60 9.92 -2.58
C VAL A 157 -2.82 10.60 -3.70
N LYS A 158 -1.89 11.47 -3.33
CA LYS A 158 -0.95 12.11 -4.26
C LYS A 158 -0.12 11.04 -5.01
N ASP A 159 0.27 11.34 -6.24
CA ASP A 159 1.20 10.50 -7.00
C ASP A 159 2.56 10.31 -6.28
N THR A 160 3.05 9.07 -6.26
CA THR A 160 4.38 8.69 -5.75
C THR A 160 5.17 7.91 -6.79
N LYS A 161 6.50 7.95 -6.68
CA LYS A 161 7.37 6.99 -7.36
C LYS A 161 7.21 5.62 -6.71
N TYR A 162 7.35 4.57 -7.50
CA TYR A 162 7.07 3.19 -7.15
C TYR A 162 8.32 2.31 -7.32
N LEU A 163 8.81 2.15 -8.54
CA LEU A 163 9.93 1.26 -8.86
C LEU A 163 11.28 1.97 -8.71
N GLU A 164 11.40 3.17 -9.30
CA GLU A 164 12.64 3.92 -9.38
C GLU A 164 12.39 5.44 -9.33
N LEU A 165 13.39 6.24 -8.95
CA LEU A 165 13.20 7.69 -8.84
C LEU A 165 12.94 8.37 -10.21
N LYS A 166 13.46 7.80 -11.29
CA LYS A 166 13.41 8.36 -12.65
C LYS A 166 12.33 7.74 -13.53
N GLU A 167 11.18 7.38 -12.97
CA GLU A 167 10.02 6.95 -13.75
C GLU A 167 8.94 8.03 -13.83
N ASP A 168 8.03 7.89 -14.78
CA ASP A 168 6.76 8.63 -14.77
C ASP A 168 5.85 8.15 -13.64
N PHE A 169 4.94 9.01 -13.18
CA PHE A 169 3.90 8.56 -12.25
C PHE A 169 2.95 7.56 -12.93
N ARG A 170 2.83 6.39 -12.30
CA ARG A 170 2.04 5.24 -12.78
C ARG A 170 0.80 5.07 -11.91
N PRO A 171 -0.29 4.47 -12.43
CA PRO A 171 -1.40 4.03 -11.58
C PRO A 171 -0.91 3.11 -10.47
N ILE A 172 -1.21 3.46 -9.22
CA ILE A 172 -0.93 2.62 -8.06
C ILE A 172 -2.26 2.37 -7.33
N VAL A 173 -2.47 1.10 -6.98
CA VAL A 173 -3.53 0.64 -6.09
C VAL A 173 -2.89 0.21 -4.77
N TYR A 174 -3.36 0.78 -3.67
CA TYR A 174 -3.02 0.37 -2.33
C TYR A 174 -4.15 -0.50 -1.78
N LEU A 175 -3.78 -1.62 -1.16
CA LEU A 175 -4.71 -2.55 -0.52
C LEU A 175 -4.41 -2.60 0.99
N PRO A 176 -5.44 -2.76 1.85
CA PRO A 176 -5.21 -2.91 3.28
C PRO A 176 -4.58 -4.27 3.57
N GLN A 177 -3.44 -4.27 4.28
CA GLN A 177 -2.69 -5.47 4.63
C GLN A 177 -3.56 -6.50 5.38
N TYR A 178 -4.52 -6.03 6.17
CA TYR A 178 -5.44 -6.85 6.96
C TYR A 178 -6.56 -7.53 6.15
N GLN A 179 -6.63 -7.29 4.83
CA GLN A 179 -7.50 -8.04 3.90
C GLN A 179 -6.70 -8.99 2.99
N ASN A 180 -5.38 -9.07 3.15
CA ASN A 180 -4.56 -9.95 2.33
C ASN A 180 -4.60 -11.39 2.86
N ASP A 181 -5.06 -12.32 2.01
CA ASP A 181 -5.23 -13.74 2.37
C ASP A 181 -3.90 -14.49 2.56
N LYS A 182 -2.75 -13.85 2.24
CA LYS A 182 -1.41 -14.41 2.41
C LYS A 182 -0.50 -13.44 3.15
N SER A 183 -0.10 -13.81 4.36
CA SER A 183 0.93 -13.10 5.12
C SER A 183 2.31 -13.44 4.59
N ASP A 184 3.06 -12.41 4.21
CA ASP A 184 4.52 -12.49 4.03
C ASP A 184 5.20 -13.07 5.28
N MET A 185 6.21 -13.92 5.09
CA MET A 185 7.03 -14.50 6.16
C MET A 185 8.04 -13.49 6.74
N SER A 186 8.38 -12.43 5.98
CA SER A 186 9.31 -11.38 6.40
C SER A 186 8.69 -9.99 6.19
N PRO A 187 7.65 -9.61 6.98
CA PRO A 187 7.02 -8.30 6.87
C PRO A 187 8.05 -7.18 6.96
N THR A 188 7.90 -6.20 6.06
CA THR A 188 8.72 -4.99 6.04
C THR A 188 7.96 -3.84 6.68
N PHE A 189 8.61 -3.18 7.63
CA PHE A 189 8.12 -2.01 8.33
C PHE A 189 8.91 -0.79 7.91
N ILE A 190 8.18 0.31 7.74
CA ILE A 190 8.73 1.64 7.55
C ILE A 190 8.42 2.44 8.80
N LEU A 191 9.42 3.15 9.31
CA LEU A 191 9.32 4.00 10.49
C LEU A 191 9.74 5.41 10.13
N ARG A 192 9.02 6.40 10.65
CA ARG A 192 9.43 7.81 10.65
C ARG A 192 10.01 8.16 12.01
N SER A 193 11.21 8.74 12.02
CA SER A 193 11.87 9.26 13.22
C SER A 193 12.07 10.78 13.15
N ASN A 194 12.14 11.42 14.32
CA ASN A 194 12.52 12.83 14.47
C ASN A 194 13.96 13.10 14.03
#